data_AF-A0A8S9KM04-F1
#
_entry.id   AF-A0A8S9KM04-F1
#
_cell.length_a   1.000
_cell.length_b   1.000
_cell.length_c   1.000
_cell.angle_alpha   90.00
_cell.angle_beta   90.00
_cell.angle_gamma   90.00
#
_symmetry.space_group_name_H-M   'P 1'
#
loop_
_entity.id
_entity.type
_entity.pdbx_description
1 polymer ?
#
loop_
_entity_poly.entity_id
_entity_poly.type
_entity_poly.pdbx_seq_one_letter_code
_entity_poly.pdbx_strand_id
1 'polypeptide(L)'
;MLAPPFPSTWAYPLERESYHPLALRHFLVTGAHHRSPLSYSESKLESSSEALYYVYQTLQDLDDALTPYRDALPEDSEQTAEAKDIVDKLKSEFDAKMADDLNTVHILQGAYQRALEFINASIGELKKMQSRAERMSLLVSLVEIEKAAREVLDVLGLLNDLSCAEILMR
;
A
#
# COMPACT_ATOMS: atom_id res chain seq x y z
N MET A 1 -31.93 -13.51 -40.55
CA MET A 1 -32.48 -14.14 -39.33
C MET A 1 -31.89 -13.37 -38.16
N LEU A 2 -32.60 -12.34 -37.67
CA LEU A 2 -32.16 -11.51 -36.55
C LEU A 2 -32.53 -12.23 -35.25
N ALA A 3 -31.57 -12.35 -34.33
CA ALA A 3 -31.80 -12.93 -33.01
C ALA A 3 -32.89 -12.13 -32.26
N PRO A 4 -33.75 -12.79 -31.46
CA PRO A 4 -34.80 -12.08 -30.73
C PRO A 4 -34.19 -11.14 -29.68
N PRO A 5 -34.85 -9.99 -29.39
CA PRO A 5 -34.41 -9.08 -28.34
C PRO A 5 -34.49 -9.78 -26.98
N PHE A 6 -33.45 -9.62 -26.16
CA PHE A 6 -33.41 -10.15 -24.80
C PHE A 6 -34.62 -9.66 -23.98
N PRO A 7 -35.26 -10.53 -23.17
CA PRO A 7 -36.42 -10.14 -22.37
C PRO A 7 -36.05 -9.09 -21.32
N SER A 8 -36.91 -8.07 -21.17
CA SER A 8 -36.79 -6.94 -20.22
C SER A 8 -36.81 -7.35 -18.74
N THR A 9 -37.01 -8.63 -18.44
CA THR A 9 -36.98 -9.19 -17.08
C THR A 9 -35.57 -9.60 -16.63
N TRP A 10 -34.55 -9.45 -17.49
CA TRP A 10 -33.14 -9.61 -17.14
C TRP A 10 -32.47 -8.25 -16.86
N ALA A 11 -33.24 -7.29 -16.35
CA ALA A 11 -32.66 -6.13 -15.68
C ALA A 11 -31.96 -6.63 -14.42
N TYR A 12 -30.73 -7.15 -14.58
CA TYR A 12 -29.80 -7.24 -13.48
C TYR A 12 -29.73 -5.83 -12.88
N PRO A 13 -29.96 -5.67 -11.56
CA PRO A 13 -29.72 -4.39 -10.94
C PRO A 13 -28.28 -4.01 -11.28
N LEU A 14 -28.10 -2.92 -12.03
CA LEU A 14 -26.79 -2.34 -12.34
C LEU A 14 -26.26 -1.56 -11.12
N GLU A 15 -26.55 -2.02 -9.91
CA GLU A 15 -25.82 -1.64 -8.71
C GLU A 15 -24.67 -2.65 -8.57
N ARG A 16 -23.78 -2.70 -9.58
CA ARG A 16 -22.46 -3.25 -9.32
C ARG A 16 -21.74 -2.19 -8.52
N GLU A 17 -21.70 -2.36 -7.21
CA GLU A 17 -20.66 -1.77 -6.35
C GLU A 17 -19.33 -2.00 -7.09
N SER A 18 -18.81 -0.93 -7.67
CA SER A 18 -17.76 -1.04 -8.68
C SER A 18 -16.44 -0.93 -7.94
N TYR A 19 -15.88 -2.09 -7.55
CA TYR A 19 -14.56 -2.12 -6.94
C TYR A 19 -13.54 -1.37 -7.80
N HIS A 20 -12.73 -0.53 -7.16
CA HIS A 20 -11.69 0.21 -7.84
C HIS A 20 -10.74 -0.76 -8.59
N PRO A 21 -10.30 -0.47 -9.83
CA PRO A 21 -9.43 -1.36 -10.60
C PRO A 21 -8.14 -1.76 -9.88
N LEU A 22 -7.63 -0.93 -8.97
CA LEU A 22 -6.50 -1.29 -8.11
C LEU A 22 -6.83 -2.38 -7.11
N ALA A 23 -8.01 -2.37 -6.49
CA ALA A 23 -8.45 -3.44 -5.56
C ALA A 23 -8.56 -4.79 -6.28
N LEU A 24 -9.04 -4.76 -7.54
CA LEU A 24 -9.03 -5.91 -8.42
C LEU A 24 -7.60 -6.36 -8.76
N ARG A 25 -6.71 -5.43 -9.12
CA ARG A 25 -5.30 -5.76 -9.40
C ARG A 25 -4.61 -6.37 -8.18
N HIS A 26 -4.76 -5.77 -7.01
CA HIS A 26 -4.21 -6.31 -5.77
C HIS A 26 -4.77 -7.71 -5.50
N PHE A 27 -6.07 -7.93 -5.65
CA PHE A 27 -6.68 -9.25 -5.48
C PHE A 27 -6.09 -10.28 -6.46
N LEU A 28 -5.86 -9.91 -7.72
CA LEU A 28 -5.26 -10.79 -8.72
C LEU A 28 -3.78 -11.08 -8.43
N VAL A 29 -3.04 -10.08 -7.97
CA VAL A 29 -1.60 -10.18 -7.70
C VAL A 29 -1.35 -10.94 -6.40
N THR A 30 -2.12 -10.73 -5.34
CA THR A 30 -1.83 -11.29 -4.00
C THR A 30 -2.79 -12.40 -3.56
N GLY A 31 -3.91 -12.59 -4.26
CA GLY A 31 -5.00 -13.49 -3.83
C GLY A 31 -4.70 -14.99 -3.99
N ALA A 32 -3.75 -15.36 -4.86
CA ALA A 32 -3.24 -16.71 -4.98
C ALA A 32 -1.86 -16.70 -5.63
N HIS A 33 -1.11 -17.78 -5.45
CA HIS A 33 0.10 -18.00 -6.23
C HIS A 33 -0.25 -18.03 -7.72
N HIS A 34 0.58 -17.46 -8.59
CA HIS A 34 0.25 -17.33 -10.03
C HIS A 34 0.05 -18.68 -10.76
N ARG A 35 0.49 -19.78 -10.14
CA ARG A 35 0.31 -21.17 -10.61
C ARG A 35 -0.87 -21.90 -9.98
N SER A 36 -1.56 -21.27 -9.03
CA SER A 36 -2.68 -21.86 -8.31
C SER A 36 -4.01 -21.32 -8.84
N PRO A 37 -5.09 -22.13 -8.79
CA PRO A 37 -6.41 -21.64 -9.14
C PRO A 37 -6.82 -20.47 -8.23
N LEU A 38 -7.18 -19.34 -8.83
CA LEU A 38 -7.69 -18.20 -8.08
C LEU A 38 -9.12 -18.48 -7.61
N SER A 39 -9.32 -18.46 -6.29
CA SER A 39 -10.64 -18.62 -5.69
C SER A 39 -11.26 -17.25 -5.42
N TYR A 40 -12.18 -16.83 -6.29
CA TYR A 40 -12.97 -15.63 -6.12
C TYR A 40 -14.01 -15.79 -5.01
N SER A 41 -14.04 -14.81 -4.11
CA SER A 41 -15.20 -14.51 -3.28
C SER A 41 -15.26 -13.00 -3.07
N GLU A 42 -16.48 -12.46 -2.98
CA GLU A 42 -16.71 -11.05 -2.70
C GLU A 42 -16.00 -10.61 -1.42
N SER A 43 -16.03 -11.45 -0.37
CA SER A 43 -15.29 -11.21 0.87
C SER A 43 -13.78 -11.05 0.70
N LYS A 44 -13.14 -11.79 -0.21
CA LYS A 44 -11.69 -11.67 -0.46
C LYS A 44 -11.37 -10.42 -1.26
N LEU A 45 -12.25 -10.05 -2.18
CA LEU A 45 -12.11 -8.80 -2.93
C LEU A 45 -12.31 -7.59 -2.01
N GLU A 46 -13.25 -7.66 -1.07
CA GLU A 46 -13.44 -6.66 -0.04
C GLU A 46 -12.19 -6.52 0.85
N SER A 47 -11.65 -7.62 1.38
CA SER A 47 -10.40 -7.58 2.15
C SER A 47 -9.22 -7.05 1.35
N SER A 48 -9.18 -7.31 0.04
CA SER A 48 -8.18 -6.72 -0.87
C SER A 48 -8.33 -5.20 -0.97
N SER A 49 -9.57 -4.71 -1.06
CA SER A 49 -9.90 -3.29 -1.07
C SER A 49 -9.50 -2.61 0.24
N GLU A 50 -9.87 -3.21 1.38
CA GLU A 50 -9.53 -2.72 2.72
C GLU A 50 -8.01 -2.66 2.95
N ALA A 51 -7.27 -3.69 2.51
CA ALA A 51 -5.82 -3.71 2.62
C ALA A 51 -5.18 -2.56 1.83
N LEU A 52 -5.59 -2.37 0.57
CA LEU A 52 -5.10 -1.22 -0.22
C LEU A 52 -5.47 0.11 0.41
N TYR A 53 -6.70 0.24 0.93
CA TYR A 53 -7.12 1.45 1.62
C TYR A 53 -6.17 1.78 2.77
N TYR A 54 -5.82 0.80 3.61
CA TYR A 54 -4.91 1.02 4.73
C TYR A 54 -3.51 1.48 4.28
N VAL A 55 -2.98 0.88 3.20
CA VAL A 55 -1.69 1.29 2.62
C VAL A 55 -1.74 2.73 2.16
N TYR A 56 -2.70 3.06 1.30
CA TYR A 56 -2.81 4.39 0.71
C TYR A 56 -3.08 5.43 1.79
N GLN A 57 -3.98 5.16 2.74
CA GLN A 57 -4.28 6.07 3.85
C GLN A 57 -3.01 6.37 4.67
N THR A 58 -2.22 5.35 4.98
CA THR A 58 -0.97 5.53 5.73
C THR A 58 0.05 6.37 4.97
N LEU A 59 0.17 6.18 3.64
CA LEU A 59 1.07 6.97 2.80
C LEU A 59 0.60 8.43 2.66
N GLN A 60 -0.71 8.66 2.53
CA GLN A 60 -1.28 10.01 2.47
C GLN A 60 -1.10 10.76 3.80
N ASP A 61 -1.37 10.09 4.93
CA ASP A 61 -1.16 10.67 6.26
C ASP A 61 0.32 11.02 6.49
N LEU A 62 1.23 10.23 5.90
CA LEU A 62 2.66 10.52 5.92
C LEU A 62 3.01 11.74 5.06
N ASP A 63 2.53 11.82 3.82
CA ASP A 63 2.73 12.98 2.93
C ASP A 63 2.27 14.29 3.62
N ASP A 64 1.09 14.25 4.26
CA ASP A 64 0.55 15.37 5.02
C ASP A 64 1.43 15.72 6.24
N ALA A 65 1.96 14.72 6.94
CA ALA A 65 2.85 14.90 8.08
C ALA A 65 4.24 15.43 7.70
N LEU A 66 4.74 15.11 6.50
CA LEU A 66 6.04 15.55 5.98
C LEU A 66 5.97 16.95 5.34
N THR A 67 4.80 17.38 4.86
CA THR A 67 4.59 18.68 4.20
C THR A 67 5.21 19.88 4.93
N PRO A 68 5.07 20.04 6.27
CA PRO A 68 5.68 21.16 7.02
C PRO A 68 7.21 21.15 7.05
N TYR A 69 7.83 20.02 6.72
CA TYR A 69 9.27 19.79 6.86
C TYR A 69 10.00 19.65 5.52
N ARG A 70 9.29 19.81 4.39
CA ARG A 70 9.82 19.62 3.03
C ARG A 70 11.08 20.43 2.75
N ASP A 71 11.15 21.66 3.28
CA ASP A 71 12.29 22.57 3.12
C ASP A 71 13.36 22.43 4.23
N ALA A 72 13.10 21.59 5.24
CA ALA A 72 13.90 21.50 6.46
C ALA A 72 14.72 20.22 6.58
N LEU A 73 14.61 19.28 5.63
CA LEU A 73 15.35 18.02 5.58
C LEU A 73 16.84 18.30 5.28
N PRO A 74 17.77 18.10 6.24
CA PRO A 74 19.20 18.21 5.99
C PRO A 74 19.72 16.92 5.37
N GLU A 75 20.57 17.00 4.34
CA GLU A 75 21.20 15.82 3.71
C GLU A 75 22.09 15.00 4.67
N ASP A 76 22.59 15.62 5.75
CA ASP A 76 23.55 15.00 6.69
C ASP A 76 22.92 14.28 7.89
N SER A 77 21.58 14.18 7.98
CA SER A 77 20.94 13.50 9.11
C SER A 77 20.82 11.99 8.88
N GLU A 78 21.28 11.18 9.84
CA GLU A 78 21.17 9.72 9.76
C GLU A 78 19.77 9.23 10.20
N GLN A 79 19.26 8.24 9.48
CA GLN A 79 18.06 7.49 9.90
C GLN A 79 18.31 6.71 11.20
N THR A 80 17.23 6.38 11.91
CA THR A 80 17.32 5.54 13.11
C THR A 80 17.72 4.11 12.75
N ALA A 81 18.38 3.42 13.69
CA ALA A 81 18.76 2.03 13.51
C ALA A 81 17.54 1.11 13.29
N GLU A 82 16.43 1.41 13.95
CA GLU A 82 15.16 0.70 13.78
C GLU A 82 14.61 0.85 12.36
N ALA A 83 14.59 2.09 11.83
CA ALA A 83 14.12 2.33 10.47
C ALA A 83 14.99 1.63 9.43
N LYS A 84 16.31 1.59 9.65
CA LYS A 84 17.24 0.85 8.79
C LYS A 84 16.94 -0.65 8.77
N ASP A 85 16.73 -1.24 9.94
CA ASP A 85 16.36 -2.66 10.06
C ASP A 85 15.00 -2.95 9.37
N ILE A 86 14.03 -2.04 9.46
CA ILE A 86 12.74 -2.17 8.76
C ILE A 86 12.95 -2.15 7.25
N VAL A 87 13.72 -1.19 6.71
CA VAL A 87 14.00 -1.09 5.27
C VAL A 87 14.75 -2.32 4.76
N ASP A 88 15.80 -2.75 5.47
CA ASP A 88 16.60 -3.91 5.09
C ASP A 88 15.75 -5.19 5.10
N LYS A 89 14.91 -5.37 6.12
CA LYS A 89 13.97 -6.51 6.19
C LYS A 89 12.93 -6.44 5.09
N LEU A 90 12.36 -5.28 4.82
CA LEU A 90 11.39 -5.07 3.75
C LEU A 90 11.96 -5.50 2.40
N LYS A 91 13.16 -4.99 2.07
CA LYS A 91 13.85 -5.35 0.82
C LYS A 91 14.18 -6.83 0.76
N SER A 92 14.76 -7.39 1.81
CA SER A 92 15.15 -8.81 1.82
C SER A 92 13.96 -9.77 1.73
N GLU A 93 12.85 -9.46 2.42
CA GLU A 93 11.62 -10.26 2.36
C GLU A 93 10.99 -10.15 0.98
N PHE A 94 10.91 -8.94 0.43
CA PHE A 94 10.42 -8.70 -0.93
C PHE A 94 11.25 -9.46 -1.98
N ASP A 95 12.57 -9.35 -1.95
CA ASP A 95 13.48 -10.02 -2.88
C ASP A 95 13.37 -11.55 -2.77
N ALA A 96 13.28 -12.09 -1.56
CA ALA A 96 13.09 -13.53 -1.34
C ALA A 96 11.76 -14.02 -1.94
N LYS A 97 10.68 -13.25 -1.77
CA LYS A 97 9.37 -13.53 -2.37
C LYS A 97 9.37 -13.43 -3.89
N MET A 98 10.07 -12.45 -4.45
CA MET A 98 10.20 -12.32 -5.91
C MET A 98 11.07 -13.42 -6.52
N ALA A 99 12.13 -13.84 -5.83
CA ALA A 99 12.98 -14.95 -6.25
C ALA A 99 12.28 -16.31 -6.14
N ASP A 100 11.35 -16.46 -5.20
CA ASP A 100 10.48 -17.63 -5.06
C ASP A 100 9.29 -17.55 -6.02
N ASP A 101 9.55 -17.70 -7.32
CA ASP A 101 8.50 -17.83 -8.35
C ASP A 101 7.44 -16.70 -8.31
N LEU A 102 7.87 -15.45 -8.05
CA LEU A 102 6.99 -14.28 -7.88
C LEU A 102 5.87 -14.54 -6.86
N ASN A 103 6.22 -15.09 -5.70
CA ASN A 103 5.29 -15.37 -4.61
C ASN A 103 4.85 -14.07 -3.90
N THR A 104 3.95 -13.35 -4.56
CA THR A 104 3.30 -12.12 -4.10
C THR A 104 2.22 -12.35 -3.05
N VAL A 105 1.94 -13.61 -2.71
CA VAL A 105 0.97 -13.96 -1.67
C VAL A 105 1.46 -13.40 -0.34
N HIS A 106 0.63 -12.60 0.30
CA HIS A 106 0.94 -11.92 1.56
C HIS A 106 2.09 -10.89 1.49
N ILE A 107 2.42 -10.34 0.30
CA ILE A 107 3.54 -9.41 0.17
C ILE A 107 3.34 -8.07 0.91
N LEU A 108 2.09 -7.69 1.17
CA LEU A 108 1.75 -6.53 2.01
C LEU A 108 1.68 -6.87 3.52
N GLN A 109 2.05 -8.09 3.92
CA GLN A 109 2.16 -8.50 5.32
C GLN A 109 3.62 -8.41 5.79
N GLY A 110 3.95 -9.01 6.94
CA GLY A 110 5.34 -9.15 7.38
C GLY A 110 6.07 -7.82 7.53
N ALA A 111 7.21 -7.67 6.86
CA ALA A 111 7.99 -6.44 6.88
C ALA A 111 7.26 -5.22 6.28
N TYR A 112 6.41 -5.41 5.27
CA TYR A 112 5.63 -4.31 4.68
C TYR A 112 4.62 -3.76 5.69
N GLN A 113 3.89 -4.64 6.38
CA GLN A 113 2.98 -4.24 7.45
C GLN A 113 3.71 -3.53 8.60
N ARG A 114 4.90 -4.02 9.00
CA ARG A 114 5.73 -3.34 10.01
C ARG A 114 6.16 -1.93 9.59
N ALA A 115 6.44 -1.70 8.30
CA ALA A 115 6.74 -0.37 7.78
C ALA A 115 5.56 0.59 7.95
N LEU A 116 4.33 0.16 7.63
CA LEU A 116 3.11 0.97 7.81
C LEU A 116 2.83 1.28 9.29
N GLU A 117 3.03 0.30 10.18
CA GLU A 117 2.87 0.48 11.62
C GLU A 117 3.88 1.50 12.17
N PHE A 118 5.14 1.40 11.72
CA PHE A 118 6.18 2.36 12.09
C PHE A 118 5.84 3.78 11.62
N ILE A 119 5.35 3.93 10.38
CA ILE A 119 4.90 5.23 9.84
C ILE A 119 3.80 5.82 10.73
N ASN A 120 2.74 5.06 10.99
CA ASN A 120 1.60 5.52 11.79
C ASN A 120 2.01 5.92 13.22
N ALA A 121 2.87 5.13 13.87
CA ALA A 121 3.39 5.46 15.19
C ALA A 121 4.24 6.75 15.16
N SER A 122 5.10 6.89 14.15
CA SER A 122 6.03 8.01 13.99
C SER A 122 5.33 9.34 13.71
N ILE A 123 4.22 9.34 12.96
CA ILE A 123 3.41 10.54 12.72
C ILE A 123 2.89 11.12 14.06
N GLY A 124 2.49 10.25 14.99
CA GLY A 124 2.07 10.67 16.32
C GLY A 124 3.20 11.29 17.15
N GLU A 125 4.41 10.73 17.02
CA GLU A 125 5.59 11.18 17.76
C GLU A 125 6.20 12.46 17.19
N LEU A 126 6.18 12.66 15.86
CA LEU A 126 6.64 13.90 15.21
C LEU A 126 5.99 15.16 15.80
N LYS A 127 4.70 15.09 16.16
CA LYS A 127 3.94 16.21 16.74
C LYS A 127 4.35 16.55 18.18
N LYS A 128 4.92 15.58 18.91
CA LYS A 128 5.27 15.69 20.33
C LYS A 128 6.75 15.93 20.57
N MET A 129 7.58 15.45 19.64
CA MET A 129 9.04 15.43 19.77
C MET A 129 9.59 16.85 19.79
N GLN A 130 10.33 17.21 20.85
CA GLN A 130 10.88 18.57 21.05
C GLN A 130 12.32 18.69 20.55
N SER A 131 13.09 17.60 20.62
CA SER A 131 14.48 17.56 20.15
C SER A 131 14.55 17.70 18.64
N ARG A 132 15.25 18.73 18.15
CA ARG A 132 15.45 18.95 16.72
C ARG A 132 16.21 17.79 16.08
N ALA A 133 17.26 17.29 16.73
CA ALA A 133 18.10 16.22 16.20
C ALA A 133 17.31 14.91 16.04
N GLU A 134 16.56 14.51 17.06
CA GLU A 134 15.71 13.31 17.01
C GLU A 134 14.62 13.45 15.94
N ARG A 135 13.99 14.64 15.85
CA ARG A 135 12.97 14.90 14.83
C ARG A 135 13.55 14.78 13.43
N MET A 136 14.76 15.30 13.18
CA MET A 136 15.38 15.17 11.86
C MET A 136 15.70 13.71 11.53
N SER A 137 16.25 12.95 12.48
CA SER A 137 16.52 11.51 12.29
C SER A 137 15.23 10.73 11.99
N LEU A 138 14.13 11.05 12.69
CA LEU A 138 12.82 10.43 12.44
C LEU A 138 12.25 10.81 11.06
N LEU A 139 12.41 12.05 10.62
CA LEU A 139 11.98 12.47 9.29
C LEU A 139 12.75 11.74 8.18
N VAL A 140 14.08 11.65 8.27
CA VAL A 140 14.88 10.88 7.31
C VAL A 140 14.46 9.41 7.31
N SER A 141 14.22 8.84 8.50
CA SER A 141 13.72 7.47 8.65
C SER A 141 12.40 7.25 7.92
N LEU A 142 11.45 8.18 8.06
CA LEU A 142 10.15 8.13 7.40
C LEU A 142 10.28 8.20 5.88
N VAL A 143 11.12 9.10 5.36
CA VAL A 143 11.36 9.24 3.91
C VAL A 143 11.97 7.96 3.32
N GLU A 144 12.94 7.36 4.00
CA GLU A 144 13.57 6.11 3.52
C GLU A 144 12.59 4.92 3.55
N ILE A 145 11.77 4.80 4.59
CA ILE A 145 10.73 3.77 4.67
C ILE A 145 9.65 3.99 3.61
N GLU A 146 9.20 5.23 3.42
CA GLU A 146 8.23 5.59 2.39
C GLU A 146 8.73 5.20 1.00
N LYS A 147 9.97 5.57 0.68
CA LYS A 147 10.61 5.22 -0.58
C LYS A 147 10.63 3.72 -0.80
N ALA A 148 11.07 2.95 0.19
CA ALA A 148 11.11 1.48 0.08
C ALA A 148 9.70 0.87 -0.07
N ALA A 149 8.70 1.40 0.64
CA ALA A 149 7.31 0.95 0.51
C ALA A 149 6.73 1.26 -0.87
N ARG A 150 6.98 2.48 -1.40
CA ARG A 150 6.54 2.87 -2.75
C ARG A 150 7.23 2.06 -3.84
N GLU A 151 8.51 1.72 -3.69
CA GLU A 151 9.23 0.83 -4.61
C GLU A 151 8.55 -0.55 -4.70
N VAL A 152 8.13 -1.13 -3.58
CA VAL A 152 7.37 -2.39 -3.56
C VAL A 152 6.04 -2.25 -4.31
N LEU A 153 5.28 -1.18 -4.05
CA LEU A 153 4.02 -0.93 -4.74
C LEU A 153 4.21 -0.73 -6.25
N ASP A 154 5.28 -0.05 -6.66
CA ASP A 154 5.59 0.21 -8.06
C ASP A 154 5.85 -1.11 -8.82
N VAL A 155 6.69 -1.99 -8.26
CA VAL A 155 6.99 -3.29 -8.86
C VAL A 155 5.72 -4.15 -8.99
N LEU A 156 4.80 -4.06 -8.03
CA LEU A 156 3.53 -4.78 -8.06
C LEU A 156 2.48 -4.13 -9.00
N GLY A 157 2.79 -2.97 -9.57
CA GLY A 157 1.85 -2.17 -10.36
C GLY A 157 0.68 -1.64 -9.52
N LEU A 158 0.89 -1.50 -8.22
CA LEU A 158 -0.08 -1.00 -7.24
C LEU A 158 0.16 0.46 -6.87
N LEU A 159 1.27 1.06 -7.30
CA LEU A 159 1.51 2.50 -7.14
C LEU A 159 0.67 3.29 -8.14
N ASN A 160 0.02 4.35 -7.67
CA ASN A 160 -0.75 5.26 -8.50
C ASN A 160 -0.69 6.67 -7.91
N ASP A 161 -0.85 7.68 -8.76
CA ASP A 161 -0.92 9.10 -8.37
C ASP A 161 -2.30 9.47 -7.78
N LEU A 162 -3.22 8.50 -7.74
CA LEU A 162 -4.56 8.69 -7.18
C LEU A 162 -4.49 8.91 -5.67
N SER A 163 -5.28 9.86 -5.21
CA SER A 163 -5.52 10.10 -3.79
C SER A 163 -6.32 8.95 -3.17
N CYS A 164 -6.19 8.75 -1.85
CA CYS A 164 -7.02 7.79 -1.10
C CYS A 164 -8.52 7.98 -1.36
N ALA A 165 -8.95 9.24 -1.54
CA ALA A 165 -10.33 9.60 -1.81
C ALA A 165 -10.85 9.02 -3.14
N GLU A 166 -9.99 8.83 -4.13
CA GLU A 166 -10.36 8.24 -5.43
C GLU A 166 -10.44 6.71 -5.36
N ILE A 167 -9.71 6.08 -4.44
CA ILE A 167 -9.80 4.64 -4.16
C ILE A 167 -11.11 4.30 -3.41
N LEU A 168 -11.70 5.28 -2.70
CA LEU A 168 -12.93 5.15 -1.93
C LEU A 168 -14.23 5.13 -2.75
N MET A 169 -14.22 5.45 -4.06
CA MET A 169 -15.46 5.44 -4.84
C MET A 169 -15.97 4.00 -5.04
N ARG A 170 -16.89 3.58 -4.17
CA ARG A 170 -17.79 2.43 -4.34
C ARG A 170 -18.97 2.80 -5.25
#